data_AF-A0A7D5LDY3-F1
#
_entry.id   AF-A0A7D5LDY3-F1
#
_cell.length_a   1.000
_cell.length_b   1.000
_cell.length_c   1.000
_cell.angle_alpha   90.00
_cell.angle_beta   90.00
_cell.angle_gamma   90.00
#
_symmetry.space_group_name_H-M   'P 1'
#
loop_
_entity.id
_entity.type
_entity.pdbx_description
1 polymer ?
#
loop_
_entity_poly.entity_id
_entity_poly.type
_entity_poly.pdbx_seq_one_letter_code
_entity_poly.pdbx_strand_id
1 'polypeptide(L)'
;MRNASKLRGLSNFIFLLLLFVLSFLHLLFAFRTNLYFSVDDFRVLEYFKDHGVLKMIIDFLLHGDMFGYRKFIGYIFFGTLFEIFKVNPAPYIILMFLIHTLNLFFLFFILKRISSNDFVAFFLSVLFNRLYLFYFSNIHEISAALFCLISIFLFLKYPKNILFSLIFYVLALFSKELSYSLPFAILAISYIKGINVKKSFPFFIVLFLYALYQSYFLFVVKSLSFVKSYGVTFDFANLVSAISFYVGWPLIFFLCFLPILFKDLKPVLFLLIFAMTIFPVMFFGARRELYYLYIPSIYLSIYISLFMRKIDFKTILVCLVLLFLFGGRSVFPKIAWHVFPSWQKVSIENVVKRVEGSLVDMPSTRVIDLSDLNLERDARLMLAHNVLDLFINESFSGKYTFMYNSEEKSVLALMK
;
A
#
# COMPACT_ATOMS: atom_id res chain seq x y z
N MET A 1 -16.59 17.10 35.45
CA MET A 1 -16.38 16.02 34.44
C MET A 1 -16.72 16.42 33.00
N ARG A 2 -17.82 17.15 32.70
CA ARG A 2 -18.18 17.61 31.33
C ARG A 2 -17.13 18.49 30.62
N ASN A 3 -16.39 19.34 31.35
CA ASN A 3 -15.36 20.19 30.74
C ASN A 3 -14.10 19.42 30.32
N ALA A 4 -13.71 18.39 31.08
CA ALA A 4 -12.53 17.57 30.77
C ALA A 4 -12.76 16.67 29.55
N SER A 5 -13.98 16.17 29.33
CA SER A 5 -14.32 15.40 28.12
C SER A 5 -14.36 16.30 26.88
N LYS A 6 -14.89 17.53 27.00
CA LYS A 6 -14.87 18.53 25.91
C LYS A 6 -13.44 18.93 25.51
N LEU A 7 -12.57 19.22 26.49
CA LEU A 7 -11.17 19.56 26.24
C LEU A 7 -10.40 18.41 25.57
N ARG A 8 -10.64 17.17 26.00
CA ARG A 8 -10.04 15.97 25.38
C ARG A 8 -10.55 15.75 23.95
N GLY A 9 -11.82 16.05 23.67
CA GLY A 9 -12.39 16.03 22.32
C GLY A 9 -11.76 17.06 21.39
N LEU A 10 -11.56 18.30 21.88
CA LEU A 10 -10.92 19.37 21.13
C LEU A 10 -9.46 19.06 20.79
N SER A 11 -8.69 18.54 21.77
CA SER A 11 -7.31 18.08 21.55
C SER A 11 -7.20 17.03 20.43
N ASN A 12 -8.07 16.02 20.46
CA ASN A 12 -8.12 15.01 19.40
C ASN A 12 -8.40 15.63 18.04
N PHE A 13 -9.38 16.53 17.97
CA PHE A 13 -9.75 17.18 16.73
C PHE A 13 -8.57 17.94 16.11
N ILE A 14 -7.82 18.69 16.93
CA ILE A 14 -6.64 19.44 16.48
C ILE A 14 -5.58 18.49 15.90
N PHE A 15 -5.22 17.41 16.61
CA PHE A 15 -4.22 16.46 16.12
C PHE A 15 -4.66 15.75 14.84
N LEU A 16 -5.93 15.35 14.74
CA LEU A 16 -6.47 14.73 13.52
C LEU A 16 -6.49 15.72 12.36
N LEU A 17 -6.84 16.98 12.59
CA LEU A 17 -6.80 18.03 11.58
C LEU A 17 -5.37 18.24 11.06
N LEU A 18 -4.38 18.28 11.95
CA LEU A 18 -2.98 18.39 11.55
C LEU A 18 -2.51 17.18 10.73
N LEU A 19 -2.89 15.96 11.13
CA LEU A 19 -2.59 14.75 10.34
C LEU A 19 -3.26 14.78 8.97
N PHE A 20 -4.52 15.25 8.90
CA PHE A 20 -5.23 15.45 7.63
C PHE A 20 -4.48 16.44 6.74
N VAL A 21 -4.09 17.60 7.27
CA VAL A 21 -3.36 18.63 6.50
C VAL A 21 -2.04 18.07 5.98
N LEU A 22 -1.27 17.35 6.80
CA LEU A 22 -0.02 16.73 6.37
C LEU A 22 -0.23 15.68 5.27
N SER A 23 -1.23 14.82 5.41
CA SER A 23 -1.61 13.86 4.37
C SER A 23 -2.07 14.57 3.09
N PHE A 24 -2.83 15.67 3.22
CA PHE A 24 -3.35 16.45 2.10
C PHE A 24 -2.24 17.14 1.30
N LEU A 25 -1.18 17.62 1.97
CA LEU A 25 -0.02 18.16 1.28
C LEU A 25 0.64 17.14 0.35
N HIS A 26 0.61 15.85 0.70
CA HIS A 26 1.07 14.82 -0.21
C HIS A 26 0.12 14.56 -1.39
N LEU A 27 -1.20 14.67 -1.18
CA LEU A 27 -2.16 14.61 -2.28
C LEU A 27 -1.90 15.75 -3.29
N LEU A 28 -1.69 16.97 -2.79
CA LEU A 28 -1.31 18.12 -3.62
C LEU A 28 -0.01 17.86 -4.38
N PHE A 29 0.99 17.28 -3.72
CA PHE A 29 2.23 16.88 -4.37
C PHE A 29 1.98 15.90 -5.53
N ALA A 30 1.21 14.83 -5.30
CA ALA A 30 0.91 13.81 -6.30
C ALA A 30 0.22 14.38 -7.55
N PHE A 31 -0.75 15.28 -7.35
CA PHE A 31 -1.41 15.97 -8.45
C PHE A 31 -0.46 16.88 -9.23
N ARG A 32 0.43 17.61 -8.55
CA ARG A 32 1.40 18.50 -9.21
C ARG A 32 2.50 17.76 -9.96
N THR A 33 2.77 16.51 -9.58
CA THR A 33 3.71 15.64 -10.31
C THR A 33 3.06 14.84 -11.43
N ASN A 34 1.75 15.02 -11.68
CA ASN A 34 1.00 14.27 -12.70
C ASN A 34 1.23 12.75 -12.59
N LEU A 35 1.19 12.22 -11.37
CA LEU A 35 1.42 10.80 -11.13
C LEU A 35 0.38 9.98 -11.92
N TYR A 36 0.87 8.95 -12.63
CA TYR A 36 0.04 8.14 -13.53
C TYR A 36 0.06 6.67 -13.11
N PHE A 37 -0.49 5.79 -13.96
CA PHE A 37 -0.47 4.35 -13.75
C PHE A 37 0.94 3.82 -13.50
N SER A 38 1.01 2.75 -12.71
CA SER A 38 2.20 1.95 -12.48
C SER A 38 2.25 0.75 -13.42
N VAL A 39 3.38 0.05 -13.44
CA VAL A 39 3.61 -1.09 -14.36
C VAL A 39 2.55 -2.17 -14.21
N ASP A 40 2.18 -2.51 -12.98
CA ASP A 40 1.22 -3.58 -12.70
C ASP A 40 -0.21 -3.20 -13.13
N ASP A 41 -0.53 -1.90 -13.17
CA ASP A 41 -1.87 -1.40 -13.50
C ASP A 41 -2.27 -1.73 -14.95
N PHE A 42 -1.32 -1.77 -15.89
CA PHE A 42 -1.64 -2.08 -17.30
C PHE A 42 -2.10 -3.52 -17.50
N ARG A 43 -1.54 -4.48 -16.76
CA ARG A 43 -2.06 -5.86 -16.74
C ARG A 43 -3.47 -5.90 -16.16
N VAL A 44 -3.70 -5.15 -15.08
CA VAL A 44 -5.02 -5.06 -14.45
C VAL A 44 -6.05 -4.47 -15.42
N LEU A 45 -5.69 -3.42 -16.15
CA LEU A 45 -6.51 -2.81 -17.19
C LEU A 45 -6.82 -3.79 -18.34
N GLU A 46 -5.83 -4.59 -18.77
CA GLU A 46 -6.03 -5.64 -19.78
C GLU A 46 -7.09 -6.65 -19.32
N TYR A 47 -7.05 -7.06 -18.05
CA TYR A 47 -8.09 -7.94 -17.51
C TYR A 47 -9.47 -7.27 -17.48
N PHE A 48 -9.56 -6.03 -16.97
CA PHE A 48 -10.83 -5.30 -16.84
C PHE A 48 -11.42 -4.82 -18.16
N LYS A 49 -10.66 -4.86 -19.26
CA LYS A 49 -11.19 -4.60 -20.60
C LYS A 49 -12.30 -5.58 -20.96
N ASP A 50 -12.13 -6.85 -20.61
CA ASP A 50 -13.05 -7.93 -21.01
C ASP A 50 -13.85 -8.53 -19.83
N HIS A 51 -13.60 -8.05 -18.60
CA HIS A 51 -14.12 -8.65 -17.37
C HIS A 51 -14.62 -7.59 -16.40
N GLY A 52 -15.80 -7.79 -15.81
CA GLY A 52 -16.30 -6.96 -14.71
C GLY A 52 -15.77 -7.38 -13.34
N VAL A 53 -15.93 -6.50 -12.34
CA VAL A 53 -15.46 -6.73 -10.96
C VAL A 53 -15.96 -8.02 -10.33
N LEU A 54 -17.22 -8.42 -10.57
CA LEU A 54 -17.76 -9.65 -9.98
C LEU A 54 -17.05 -10.91 -10.51
N LYS A 55 -16.81 -10.98 -11.82
CA LYS A 55 -16.11 -12.10 -12.46
C LYS A 55 -14.67 -12.18 -11.94
N MET A 56 -14.01 -11.03 -11.80
CA MET A 56 -12.68 -10.93 -11.21
C MET A 56 -12.60 -11.52 -9.80
N ILE A 57 -13.56 -11.20 -8.91
CA ILE A 57 -13.55 -11.73 -7.53
C ILE A 57 -13.56 -13.25 -7.56
N ILE A 58 -14.45 -13.84 -8.37
CA ILE A 58 -14.59 -15.29 -8.50
C ILE A 58 -13.31 -15.89 -9.08
N ASP A 59 -12.81 -15.34 -10.19
CA ASP A 59 -11.61 -15.82 -10.86
C ASP A 59 -10.39 -15.74 -9.94
N PHE A 60 -10.21 -14.66 -9.19
CA PHE A 60 -9.03 -14.49 -8.34
C PHE A 60 -9.10 -15.36 -7.07
N LEU A 61 -10.31 -15.70 -6.60
CA LEU A 61 -10.48 -16.65 -5.51
C LEU A 61 -10.19 -18.09 -5.94
N LEU A 62 -10.53 -18.47 -7.17
CA LEU A 62 -10.38 -19.84 -7.67
C LEU A 62 -9.01 -20.07 -8.32
N HIS A 63 -8.54 -19.12 -9.12
CA HIS A 63 -7.37 -19.29 -9.98
C HIS A 63 -6.19 -18.40 -9.55
N GLY A 64 -6.44 -17.38 -8.72
CA GLY A 64 -5.46 -16.33 -8.41
C GLY A 64 -5.55 -15.15 -9.39
N ASP A 65 -4.91 -14.04 -9.03
CA ASP A 65 -4.79 -12.88 -9.90
C ASP A 65 -3.79 -13.13 -11.05
N MET A 66 -3.57 -12.13 -11.91
CA MET A 66 -2.64 -12.19 -13.04
C MET A 66 -1.17 -12.44 -12.63
N PHE A 67 -0.89 -12.47 -11.34
CA PHE A 67 0.41 -12.74 -10.75
C PHE A 67 0.39 -14.01 -9.86
N GLY A 68 -0.71 -14.77 -9.86
CA GLY A 68 -0.89 -16.01 -9.11
C GLY A 68 -1.27 -15.82 -7.63
N TYR A 69 -1.54 -14.58 -7.19
CA TYR A 69 -1.91 -14.28 -5.80
C TYR A 69 -3.42 -14.22 -5.62
N ARG A 70 -3.92 -14.81 -4.53
CA ARG A 70 -5.36 -14.79 -4.18
C ARG A 70 -5.72 -13.57 -3.35
N LYS A 71 -5.46 -12.39 -3.92
CA LYS A 71 -5.84 -11.10 -3.36
C LYS A 71 -6.87 -10.47 -4.29
N PHE A 72 -7.94 -9.90 -3.75
CA PHE A 72 -9.02 -9.34 -4.56
C PHE A 72 -9.50 -7.97 -4.05
N ILE A 73 -9.29 -7.65 -2.78
CA ILE A 73 -9.86 -6.42 -2.19
C ILE A 73 -9.32 -5.15 -2.85
N GLY A 74 -8.00 -5.07 -3.07
CA GLY A 74 -7.40 -3.93 -3.77
C GLY A 74 -7.93 -3.77 -5.19
N TYR A 75 -8.21 -4.89 -5.87
CA TYR A 75 -8.74 -4.87 -7.22
C TYR A 75 -10.23 -4.54 -7.29
N ILE A 76 -11.03 -4.81 -6.25
CA ILE A 76 -12.40 -4.29 -6.16
C ILE A 76 -12.36 -2.76 -6.24
N PHE A 77 -11.51 -2.12 -5.43
CA PHE A 77 -11.37 -0.67 -5.47
C PHE A 77 -10.89 -0.17 -6.83
N PHE A 78 -9.85 -0.79 -7.38
CA PHE A 78 -9.31 -0.41 -8.68
C PHE A 78 -10.35 -0.57 -9.81
N GLY A 79 -10.97 -1.74 -9.90
CA GLY A 79 -11.97 -2.08 -10.91
C GLY A 79 -13.23 -1.22 -10.83
N THR A 80 -13.76 -0.98 -9.63
CA THR A 80 -14.92 -0.08 -9.47
C THR A 80 -14.60 1.34 -9.87
N LEU A 81 -13.40 1.85 -9.54
CA LEU A 81 -12.98 3.17 -10.00
C LEU A 81 -12.80 3.21 -11.51
N PHE A 82 -12.26 2.15 -12.11
CA PHE A 82 -12.10 2.05 -13.55
C PHE A 82 -13.45 1.98 -14.28
N GLU A 83 -14.42 1.20 -13.79
CA GLU A 83 -15.76 1.12 -14.38
C GLU A 83 -16.46 2.50 -14.42
N ILE A 84 -16.30 3.30 -13.35
CA ILE A 84 -16.97 4.62 -13.20
C ILE A 84 -16.18 5.75 -13.88
N PHE A 85 -14.86 5.78 -13.71
CA PHE A 85 -14.01 6.92 -14.08
C PHE A 85 -13.03 6.60 -15.22
N LYS A 86 -13.09 5.40 -15.78
CA LYS A 86 -12.22 4.92 -16.87
C LYS A 86 -10.74 5.06 -16.49
N VAL A 87 -9.88 5.41 -17.45
CA VAL A 87 -8.43 5.58 -17.27
C VAL A 87 -8.04 6.89 -16.57
N ASN A 88 -8.98 7.58 -15.92
CA ASN A 88 -8.66 8.79 -15.15
C ASN A 88 -7.95 8.43 -13.83
N PRO A 89 -6.70 8.85 -13.61
CA PRO A 89 -5.94 8.49 -12.40
C PRO A 89 -6.40 9.28 -11.16
N ALA A 90 -7.08 10.43 -11.31
CA ALA A 90 -7.36 11.33 -10.20
C ALA A 90 -8.24 10.69 -9.10
N PRO A 91 -9.34 9.97 -9.40
CA PRO A 91 -10.14 9.28 -8.39
C PRO A 91 -9.37 8.22 -7.61
N TYR A 92 -8.46 7.50 -8.28
CA TYR A 92 -7.59 6.51 -7.63
C TYR A 92 -6.62 7.18 -6.65
N ILE A 93 -5.98 8.27 -7.06
CA ILE A 93 -5.07 9.04 -6.18
C ILE A 93 -5.84 9.59 -4.96
N ILE A 94 -7.08 10.09 -5.16
CA ILE A 94 -7.94 10.57 -4.07
C ILE A 94 -8.30 9.41 -3.12
N LEU A 95 -8.66 8.24 -3.66
CA LEU A 95 -8.96 7.08 -2.83
C LEU A 95 -7.75 6.66 -1.99
N MET A 96 -6.56 6.61 -2.59
CA MET A 96 -5.32 6.30 -1.89
C MET A 96 -5.05 7.29 -0.74
N PHE A 97 -5.29 8.59 -0.97
CA PHE A 97 -5.24 9.62 0.07
C PHE A 97 -6.23 9.36 1.21
N LEU A 98 -7.48 9.04 0.88
CA LEU A 98 -8.51 8.79 1.87
C LEU A 98 -8.16 7.57 2.74
N ILE A 99 -7.72 6.46 2.13
CA ILE A 99 -7.29 5.26 2.85
C ILE A 99 -6.06 5.55 3.71
N HIS A 100 -5.07 6.31 3.20
CA HIS A 100 -3.91 6.73 4.01
C HIS A 100 -4.32 7.54 5.23
N THR A 101 -5.19 8.52 5.02
CA THR A 101 -5.64 9.42 6.09
C THR A 101 -6.40 8.63 7.16
N LEU A 102 -7.24 7.67 6.76
CA LEU A 102 -7.88 6.75 7.69
C LEU A 102 -6.86 5.88 8.45
N ASN A 103 -5.82 5.38 7.77
CA ASN A 103 -4.71 4.68 8.42
C ASN A 103 -4.08 5.54 9.53
N LEU A 104 -3.78 6.82 9.24
CA LEU A 104 -3.22 7.74 10.23
C LEU A 104 -4.15 7.94 11.42
N PHE A 105 -5.45 8.09 11.18
CA PHE A 105 -6.43 8.30 12.24
C PHE A 105 -6.53 7.07 13.15
N PHE A 106 -6.65 5.88 12.58
CA PHE A 106 -6.68 4.65 13.38
C PHE A 106 -5.36 4.42 14.12
N LEU A 107 -4.21 4.66 13.46
CA LEU A 107 -2.91 4.56 14.12
C LEU A 107 -2.82 5.52 15.30
N PHE A 108 -3.19 6.79 15.13
CA PHE A 108 -3.24 7.77 16.22
C PHE A 108 -4.08 7.27 17.40
N PHE A 109 -5.30 6.77 17.16
CA PHE A 109 -6.15 6.27 18.23
C PHE A 109 -5.59 5.02 18.92
N ILE A 110 -4.97 4.11 18.17
CA ILE A 110 -4.30 2.91 18.71
C ILE A 110 -3.13 3.33 19.59
N LEU A 111 -2.22 4.15 19.07
CA LEU A 111 -1.03 4.61 19.79
C LEU A 111 -1.43 5.43 21.03
N LYS A 112 -2.47 6.25 20.95
CA LYS A 112 -3.03 6.97 22.10
C LYS A 112 -3.54 6.01 23.16
N ARG A 113 -4.24 4.95 22.78
CA ARG A 113 -4.75 3.93 23.72
C ARG A 113 -3.64 3.06 24.30
N ILE A 114 -2.54 2.89 23.56
CA ILE A 114 -1.39 2.10 23.98
C ILE A 114 -0.47 2.90 24.93
N SER A 115 -0.08 4.11 24.53
CA SER A 115 0.84 4.97 25.29
C SER A 115 0.15 5.81 26.38
N SER A 116 -1.17 6.03 26.26
CA SER A 116 -1.93 7.00 27.04
C SER A 116 -1.44 8.45 26.85
N ASN A 117 -0.76 8.74 25.75
CA ASN A 117 -0.14 10.04 25.49
C ASN A 117 -0.48 10.55 24.08
N ASP A 118 -1.18 11.68 24.02
CA ASP A 118 -1.68 12.27 22.77
C ASP A 118 -0.54 12.79 21.89
N PHE A 119 0.47 13.42 22.49
CA PHE A 119 1.62 13.97 21.76
C PHE A 119 2.43 12.85 21.11
N VAL A 120 2.69 11.77 21.84
CA VAL A 120 3.45 10.62 21.33
C VAL A 120 2.69 9.90 20.23
N ALA A 121 1.38 9.72 20.39
CA ALA A 121 0.53 9.18 19.35
C ALA A 121 0.54 10.03 18.08
N PHE A 122 0.44 11.36 18.23
CA PHE A 122 0.53 12.30 17.11
C PHE A 122 1.90 12.25 16.44
N PHE A 123 3.00 12.38 17.21
CA PHE A 123 4.37 12.39 16.69
C PHE A 123 4.70 11.14 15.88
N LEU A 124 4.37 9.96 16.40
CA LEU A 124 4.61 8.70 15.68
C LEU A 124 3.71 8.55 14.45
N SER A 125 2.48 9.08 14.48
CA SER A 125 1.62 9.13 13.29
C SER A 125 2.17 10.06 12.22
N VAL A 126 2.81 11.18 12.60
CA VAL A 126 3.54 12.06 11.67
C VAL A 126 4.74 11.34 11.04
N LEU A 127 5.53 10.61 11.84
CA LEU A 127 6.61 9.79 11.30
C LEU A 127 6.11 8.72 10.33
N PHE A 128 4.96 8.11 10.61
CA PHE A 128 4.32 7.13 9.72
C PHE A 128 3.82 7.77 8.42
N ASN A 129 3.24 8.98 8.47
CA ASN A 129 2.73 9.71 7.32
C ASN A 129 3.77 9.90 6.20
N ARG A 130 5.06 10.04 6.55
CA ARG A 130 6.16 10.18 5.59
C ARG A 130 6.17 9.06 4.52
N LEU A 131 5.64 7.89 4.88
CA LEU A 131 5.66 6.73 4.02
C LEU A 131 4.78 6.95 2.79
N TYR A 132 3.67 7.68 2.88
CA TYR A 132 2.63 7.80 1.86
C TYR A 132 3.12 7.96 0.41
N LEU A 133 4.13 8.80 0.15
CA LEU A 133 4.64 9.04 -1.21
C LEU A 133 5.18 7.79 -1.91
N PHE A 134 5.65 6.78 -1.16
CA PHE A 134 6.18 5.55 -1.73
C PHE A 134 5.10 4.53 -2.13
N TYR A 135 3.82 4.84 -1.93
CA TYR A 135 2.72 3.85 -1.93
C TYR A 135 1.56 4.19 -2.83
N PHE A 136 1.62 5.30 -3.55
CA PHE A 136 0.52 5.75 -4.41
C PHE A 136 0.08 4.71 -5.43
N SER A 137 0.95 3.77 -5.81
CA SER A 137 0.66 2.72 -6.77
C SER A 137 0.27 1.37 -6.15
N ASN A 138 0.22 1.22 -4.82
CA ASN A 138 -0.01 -0.09 -4.20
C ASN A 138 -1.23 -0.09 -3.25
N ILE A 139 -2.43 -0.10 -3.86
CA ILE A 139 -3.70 -0.12 -3.14
C ILE A 139 -3.85 -1.34 -2.20
N HIS A 140 -3.20 -2.45 -2.52
CA HIS A 140 -3.25 -3.68 -1.74
C HIS A 140 -2.61 -3.49 -0.36
N GLU A 141 -1.41 -2.89 -0.32
CA GLU A 141 -0.65 -2.68 0.91
C GLU A 141 -1.38 -1.71 1.85
N ILE A 142 -1.87 -0.60 1.31
CA ILE A 142 -2.52 0.45 2.10
C ILE A 142 -3.90 0.03 2.62
N SER A 143 -4.63 -0.79 1.85
CA SER A 143 -5.92 -1.36 2.27
C SER A 143 -5.73 -2.44 3.31
N ALA A 144 -4.73 -3.32 3.12
CA ALA A 144 -4.37 -4.35 4.10
C ALA A 144 -4.01 -3.72 5.45
N ALA A 145 -3.22 -2.65 5.43
CA ALA A 145 -2.91 -1.87 6.63
C ALA A 145 -4.15 -1.25 7.28
N LEU A 146 -5.10 -0.70 6.49
CA LEU A 146 -6.36 -0.16 7.01
C LEU A 146 -7.13 -1.21 7.78
N PHE A 147 -7.30 -2.38 7.18
CA PHE A 147 -8.02 -3.46 7.83
C PHE A 147 -7.28 -4.04 9.04
N CYS A 148 -5.94 -4.12 9.00
CA CYS A 148 -5.14 -4.44 10.19
C CYS A 148 -5.35 -3.41 11.31
N LEU A 149 -5.33 -2.12 11.01
CA LEU A 149 -5.52 -1.05 11.99
C LEU A 149 -6.94 -1.05 12.56
N ILE A 150 -7.97 -1.18 11.72
CA ILE A 150 -9.36 -1.32 12.19
C ILE A 150 -9.49 -2.54 13.09
N SER A 151 -8.91 -3.67 12.70
CA SER A 151 -8.90 -4.90 13.50
C SER A 151 -8.27 -4.68 14.88
N ILE A 152 -7.07 -4.08 14.94
CA ILE A 152 -6.39 -3.73 16.21
C ILE A 152 -7.23 -2.76 17.05
N PHE A 153 -7.76 -1.71 16.43
CA PHE A 153 -8.56 -0.69 17.10
C PHE A 153 -9.81 -1.30 17.74
N LEU A 154 -10.55 -2.14 16.98
CA LEU A 154 -11.74 -2.83 17.47
C LEU A 154 -11.40 -3.84 18.58
N PHE A 155 -10.29 -4.57 18.46
CA PHE A 155 -9.83 -5.49 19.51
C PHE A 155 -9.53 -4.74 20.81
N LEU A 156 -8.82 -3.62 20.73
CA LEU A 156 -8.54 -2.76 21.89
C LEU A 156 -9.80 -2.13 22.48
N LYS A 157 -10.76 -1.73 21.63
CA LYS A 157 -12.00 -1.04 22.04
C LYS A 157 -13.01 -1.99 22.65
N TYR A 158 -13.17 -3.19 22.08
CA TYR A 158 -14.18 -4.17 22.43
C TYR A 158 -13.58 -5.57 22.66
N PRO A 159 -12.66 -5.75 23.63
CA PRO A 159 -11.92 -7.01 23.81
C PRO A 159 -12.80 -8.24 24.12
N LYS A 160 -14.06 -8.03 24.53
CA LYS A 160 -15.03 -9.11 24.77
C LYS A 160 -15.67 -9.62 23.47
N ASN A 161 -15.86 -8.75 22.48
CA ASN A 161 -16.48 -9.03 21.18
C ASN A 161 -15.46 -8.83 20.05
N ILE A 162 -14.80 -9.92 19.68
CA ILE A 162 -13.74 -9.91 18.67
C ILE A 162 -14.24 -10.13 17.24
N LEU A 163 -15.55 -10.37 17.03
CA LEU A 163 -16.08 -10.79 15.73
C LEU A 163 -15.76 -9.77 14.63
N PHE A 164 -16.06 -8.49 14.87
CA PHE A 164 -15.75 -7.45 13.89
C PHE A 164 -14.25 -7.31 13.64
N SER A 165 -13.43 -7.45 14.70
CA SER A 165 -11.97 -7.43 14.55
C SER A 165 -11.47 -8.60 13.69
N LEU A 166 -12.07 -9.78 13.80
CA LEU A 166 -11.80 -10.94 12.95
C LEU A 166 -12.23 -10.72 11.50
N ILE A 167 -13.41 -10.15 11.25
CA ILE A 167 -13.89 -9.83 9.89
C ILE A 167 -12.87 -8.94 9.19
N PHE A 168 -12.43 -7.87 9.85
CA PHE A 168 -11.41 -6.99 9.29
C PHE A 168 -10.05 -7.69 9.11
N TYR A 169 -9.69 -8.63 9.98
CA TYR A 169 -8.48 -9.42 9.75
C TYR A 169 -8.58 -10.29 8.47
N VAL A 170 -9.73 -10.93 8.22
CA VAL A 170 -9.96 -11.69 6.99
C VAL A 170 -9.84 -10.77 5.75
N LEU A 171 -10.43 -9.58 5.80
CA LEU A 171 -10.28 -8.59 4.71
C LEU A 171 -8.82 -8.16 4.50
N ALA A 172 -8.03 -8.06 5.58
CA ALA A 172 -6.61 -7.75 5.48
C ALA A 172 -5.83 -8.86 4.74
N LEU A 173 -6.08 -10.14 5.08
CA LEU A 173 -5.46 -11.29 4.42
C LEU A 173 -5.79 -11.38 2.92
N PHE A 174 -7.01 -11.02 2.52
CA PHE A 174 -7.42 -10.97 1.11
C PHE A 174 -7.04 -9.66 0.39
N SER A 175 -6.47 -8.69 1.11
CA SER A 175 -5.85 -7.50 0.54
C SER A 175 -4.38 -7.75 0.25
N LYS A 176 -3.62 -8.24 1.23
CA LYS A 176 -2.19 -8.51 1.13
C LYS A 176 -1.76 -9.61 2.10
N GLU A 177 -0.89 -10.49 1.63
CA GLU A 177 -0.35 -11.62 2.39
C GLU A 177 0.45 -11.17 3.63
N LEU A 178 1.11 -9.99 3.59
CA LEU A 178 1.87 -9.42 4.72
C LEU A 178 1.04 -9.25 6.00
N SER A 179 -0.29 -9.20 5.91
CA SER A 179 -1.17 -9.15 7.08
C SER A 179 -1.10 -10.38 7.97
N TYR A 180 -0.42 -11.46 7.56
CA TYR A 180 -0.20 -12.66 8.36
C TYR A 180 0.41 -12.39 9.75
N SER A 181 1.10 -11.27 9.93
CA SER A 181 1.72 -10.89 11.21
C SER A 181 0.74 -10.34 12.25
N LEU A 182 -0.50 -10.01 11.87
CA LEU A 182 -1.47 -9.40 12.77
C LEU A 182 -1.80 -10.25 14.02
N PRO A 183 -2.00 -11.58 13.96
CA PRO A 183 -2.29 -12.39 15.14
C PRO A 183 -1.23 -12.27 16.24
N PHE A 184 0.04 -12.14 15.84
CA PHE A 184 1.16 -11.94 16.76
C PHE A 184 1.08 -10.56 17.43
N ALA A 185 0.70 -9.52 16.68
CA ALA A 185 0.43 -8.21 17.26
C ALA A 185 -0.74 -8.25 18.26
N ILE A 186 -1.85 -8.92 17.93
CA ILE A 186 -2.99 -9.09 18.84
C ILE A 186 -2.60 -9.85 20.11
N LEU A 187 -1.77 -10.90 19.99
CA LEU A 187 -1.22 -11.64 21.12
C LEU A 187 -0.34 -10.74 22.01
N ALA A 188 0.59 -9.99 21.42
CA ALA A 188 1.46 -9.06 22.14
C ALA A 188 0.67 -7.95 22.84
N ILE A 189 -0.34 -7.37 22.17
CA ILE A 189 -1.28 -6.42 22.77
C ILE A 189 -1.98 -7.05 23.97
N SER A 190 -2.47 -8.28 23.81
CA SER A 190 -3.21 -8.98 24.86
C SER A 190 -2.35 -9.16 26.11
N TYR A 191 -1.13 -9.65 25.92
CA TYR A 191 -0.15 -9.83 26.98
C TYR A 191 0.21 -8.51 27.67
N ILE A 192 0.55 -7.46 26.90
CA ILE A 192 1.03 -6.18 27.44
C ILE A 192 -0.08 -5.39 28.14
N LYS A 193 -1.32 -5.46 27.63
CA LYS A 193 -2.47 -4.73 28.20
C LYS A 193 -3.29 -5.56 29.20
N GLY A 194 -2.89 -6.80 29.49
CA GLY A 194 -3.63 -7.68 30.40
C GLY A 194 -5.01 -8.07 29.89
N ILE A 195 -5.23 -8.04 28.57
CA ILE A 195 -6.44 -8.61 27.95
C ILE A 195 -6.26 -10.13 27.93
N ASN A 196 -7.34 -10.89 28.13
CA ASN A 196 -7.28 -12.35 28.10
C ASN A 196 -6.66 -12.86 26.79
N VAL A 197 -5.46 -13.46 26.89
CA VAL A 197 -4.68 -13.95 25.73
C VAL A 197 -5.42 -14.98 24.89
N LYS A 198 -6.36 -15.73 25.47
CA LYS A 198 -7.20 -16.69 24.73
C LYS A 198 -8.05 -16.01 23.65
N LYS A 199 -8.32 -14.70 23.77
CA LYS A 199 -9.03 -13.91 22.75
C LYS A 199 -8.20 -13.68 21.48
N SER A 200 -6.89 -13.93 21.52
CA SER A 200 -6.03 -13.88 20.33
C SER A 200 -6.06 -15.16 19.49
N PHE A 201 -6.39 -16.31 20.08
CA PHE A 201 -6.36 -17.61 19.37
C PHE A 201 -7.26 -17.68 18.13
N PRO A 202 -8.46 -17.09 18.10
CA PRO A 202 -9.26 -17.06 16.87
C PRO A 202 -8.55 -16.41 15.68
N PHE A 203 -7.65 -15.45 15.90
CA PHE A 203 -6.84 -14.86 14.82
C PHE A 203 -5.83 -15.86 14.26
N PHE A 204 -5.23 -16.70 15.11
CA PHE A 204 -4.35 -17.78 14.66
C PHE A 204 -5.12 -18.87 13.92
N ILE A 205 -6.35 -19.19 14.33
CA ILE A 205 -7.22 -20.13 13.60
C ILE A 205 -7.51 -19.58 12.19
N VAL A 206 -7.89 -18.31 12.07
CA VAL A 206 -8.10 -17.67 10.76
C VAL A 206 -6.83 -17.68 9.91
N LEU A 207 -5.67 -17.37 10.51
CA LEU A 207 -4.38 -17.45 9.81
C LEU A 207 -4.10 -18.87 9.30
N PHE A 208 -4.31 -19.88 10.14
CA PHE A 208 -4.10 -21.28 9.79
C PHE A 208 -5.02 -21.73 8.66
N LEU A 209 -6.31 -21.41 8.72
CA LEU A 209 -7.26 -21.70 7.65
C LEU A 209 -6.88 -21.01 6.34
N TYR A 210 -6.45 -19.75 6.40
CA TYR A 210 -5.94 -19.03 5.24
C TYR A 210 -4.67 -19.68 4.68
N ALA A 211 -3.75 -20.12 5.53
CA ALA A 211 -2.55 -20.82 5.12
C ALA A 211 -2.86 -22.17 4.45
N LEU A 212 -3.83 -22.93 4.98
CA LEU A 212 -4.33 -24.16 4.34
C LEU A 212 -4.93 -23.87 2.96
N TYR A 213 -5.75 -22.82 2.87
CA TYR A 213 -6.32 -22.37 1.61
C TYR A 213 -5.23 -22.03 0.59
N GLN A 214 -4.24 -21.21 0.94
CA GLN A 214 -3.12 -20.88 0.05
C GLN A 214 -2.28 -22.12 -0.32
N SER A 215 -2.04 -23.02 0.64
CA SER A 215 -1.25 -24.24 0.44
C SER A 215 -1.93 -25.23 -0.50
N TYR A 216 -3.25 -25.38 -0.41
CA TYR A 216 -4.03 -26.21 -1.34
C TYR A 216 -3.73 -25.81 -2.79
N PHE A 217 -3.73 -24.51 -3.09
CA PHE A 217 -3.49 -24.08 -4.44
C PHE A 217 -2.02 -24.11 -4.87
N LEU A 218 -1.11 -23.88 -3.94
CA LEU A 218 0.33 -24.02 -4.20
C LEU A 218 0.68 -25.46 -4.56
N PHE A 219 0.21 -26.44 -3.79
CA PHE A 219 0.65 -27.83 -3.90
C PHE A 219 -0.27 -28.72 -4.75
N VAL A 220 -1.59 -28.50 -4.70
CA VAL A 220 -2.57 -29.35 -5.41
C VAL A 220 -2.86 -28.79 -6.79
N VAL A 221 -3.26 -27.52 -6.87
CA VAL A 221 -3.65 -26.90 -8.16
C VAL A 221 -2.44 -26.47 -8.98
N LYS A 222 -1.27 -26.26 -8.34
CA LYS A 222 -0.02 -25.80 -8.97
C LYS A 222 -0.20 -24.52 -9.79
N SER A 223 -1.03 -23.60 -9.30
CA SER A 223 -1.45 -22.40 -10.05
C SER A 223 -0.44 -21.25 -10.03
N LEU A 224 0.76 -21.43 -9.45
CA LEU A 224 1.77 -20.38 -9.36
C LEU A 224 2.72 -20.48 -10.55
N SER A 225 2.56 -19.56 -11.50
CA SER A 225 3.60 -19.28 -12.49
C SER A 225 4.77 -18.61 -11.77
N PHE A 226 5.95 -19.25 -11.80
CA PHE A 226 7.16 -18.70 -11.20
C PHE A 226 7.57 -17.43 -11.97
N VAL A 227 7.14 -16.26 -11.48
CA VAL A 227 7.60 -14.99 -12.04
C VAL A 227 9.04 -14.78 -11.58
N LYS A 228 9.99 -14.79 -12.52
CA LYS A 228 11.45 -14.67 -12.24
C LYS A 228 11.82 -13.51 -11.30
N SER A 229 11.05 -12.42 -11.28
CA SER A 229 11.30 -11.24 -10.41
C SER A 229 11.06 -11.49 -8.92
N TYR A 230 10.34 -12.54 -8.54
CA TYR A 230 10.14 -12.97 -7.14
C TYR A 230 11.09 -14.12 -6.75
N GLY A 231 12.19 -14.29 -7.48
CA GLY A 231 13.23 -15.26 -7.15
C GLY A 231 13.75 -15.06 -5.72
N VAL A 232 13.67 -16.13 -4.93
CA VAL A 232 14.19 -16.19 -3.57
C VAL A 232 15.69 -16.48 -3.64
N THR A 233 16.49 -15.67 -2.95
CA THR A 233 17.94 -15.86 -2.78
C THR A 233 18.27 -16.00 -1.30
N PHE A 234 19.15 -16.94 -0.97
CA PHE A 234 19.66 -17.16 0.38
C PHE A 234 21.08 -16.61 0.57
N ASP A 235 21.49 -15.68 -0.29
CA ASP A 235 22.79 -15.04 -0.18
C ASP A 235 22.84 -14.07 1.03
N PHE A 236 23.88 -14.22 1.84
CA PHE A 236 24.10 -13.40 3.02
C PHE A 236 24.34 -11.93 2.68
N ALA A 237 25.06 -11.64 1.59
CA ALA A 237 25.30 -10.26 1.17
C ALA A 237 23.99 -9.58 0.76
N ASN A 238 23.12 -10.28 0.05
CA ASN A 238 21.76 -9.82 -0.25
C ASN A 238 20.94 -9.54 1.02
N LEU A 239 20.99 -10.41 2.02
CA LEU A 239 20.29 -10.21 3.30
C LEU A 239 20.76 -8.95 4.03
N VAL A 240 22.09 -8.77 4.17
CA VAL A 240 22.71 -7.58 4.80
C VAL A 240 22.31 -6.30 4.05
N SER A 241 22.31 -6.36 2.73
CA SER A 241 21.93 -5.25 1.87
C SER A 241 20.43 -4.94 1.96
N ALA A 242 19.56 -5.95 2.08
CA ALA A 242 18.13 -5.78 2.30
C ALA A 242 17.83 -5.14 3.67
N ILE A 243 18.51 -5.57 4.73
CA ILE A 243 18.42 -4.98 6.08
C ILE A 243 18.80 -3.48 6.03
N SER A 244 19.89 -3.17 5.34
CA SER A 244 20.37 -1.80 5.16
C SER A 244 19.37 -0.94 4.40
N PHE A 245 18.71 -1.50 3.38
CA PHE A 245 17.70 -0.82 2.57
C PHE A 245 16.41 -0.51 3.36
N TYR A 246 15.90 -1.48 4.11
CA TYR A 246 14.60 -1.38 4.77
C TYR A 246 14.63 -0.59 6.09
N VAL A 247 15.69 -0.74 6.88
CA VAL A 247 15.75 -0.16 8.24
C VAL A 247 16.93 0.79 8.39
N GLY A 248 18.08 0.41 7.85
CA GLY A 248 19.35 1.13 8.04
C GLY A 248 19.98 0.84 9.41
N TRP A 249 21.30 0.69 9.44
CA TRP A 249 22.05 0.33 10.65
C TRP A 249 21.84 1.29 11.84
N PRO A 250 21.85 2.63 11.67
CA PRO A 250 21.67 3.54 12.79
C PRO A 250 20.32 3.34 13.49
N LEU A 251 19.25 3.09 12.73
CA LEU A 251 17.93 2.83 13.28
C LEU A 251 17.90 1.49 14.02
N ILE A 252 18.52 0.43 13.50
CA ILE A 252 18.59 -0.87 14.18
C ILE A 252 19.25 -0.74 15.55
N PHE A 253 20.43 -0.11 15.62
CA PHE A 253 21.13 0.10 16.89
C PHE A 253 20.29 0.91 17.87
N PHE A 254 19.64 1.98 17.39
CA PHE A 254 18.76 2.79 18.22
C PHE A 254 17.58 2.00 18.77
N LEU A 255 16.91 1.21 17.93
CA LEU A 255 15.79 0.37 18.36
C LEU A 255 16.25 -0.66 19.40
N CYS A 256 17.36 -1.35 19.19
CA CYS A 256 17.91 -2.30 20.16
C CYS A 256 18.34 -1.64 21.49
N PHE A 257 18.66 -0.33 21.48
CA PHE A 257 19.04 0.42 22.67
C PHE A 257 17.85 0.85 23.55
N LEU A 258 16.66 1.06 22.98
CA LEU A 258 15.48 1.52 23.75
C LEU A 258 15.12 0.63 24.96
N PRO A 259 15.07 -0.71 24.86
CA PRO A 259 14.76 -1.58 26.01
C PRO A 259 15.77 -1.44 27.14
N ILE A 260 17.05 -1.17 26.82
CA ILE A 260 18.12 -0.96 27.79
C ILE A 260 17.94 0.40 28.47
N LEU A 261 17.69 1.46 27.70
CA LEU A 261 17.50 2.82 28.19
C LEU A 261 16.30 2.96 29.15
N PHE A 262 15.21 2.24 28.84
CA PHE A 262 13.96 2.28 29.62
C PHE A 262 13.80 1.12 30.60
N LYS A 263 14.70 0.13 30.58
CA LYS A 263 14.67 -1.08 31.42
C LYS A 263 13.34 -1.84 31.33
N ASP A 264 12.74 -1.90 30.13
CA ASP A 264 11.51 -2.64 29.86
C ASP A 264 11.67 -3.49 28.59
N LEU A 265 11.59 -4.81 28.74
CA LEU A 265 11.73 -5.76 27.65
C LEU A 265 10.39 -6.11 26.99
N LYS A 266 9.25 -5.81 27.62
CA LYS A 266 7.93 -6.16 27.05
C LYS A 266 7.70 -5.62 25.64
N PRO A 267 8.11 -4.37 25.31
CA PRO A 267 7.92 -3.85 23.96
C PRO A 267 8.68 -4.64 22.89
N VAL A 268 9.78 -5.34 23.21
CA VAL A 268 10.61 -6.09 22.25
C VAL A 268 9.80 -7.07 21.40
N LEU A 269 8.67 -7.57 21.91
CA LEU A 269 7.71 -8.36 21.12
C LEU A 269 7.31 -7.68 19.81
N PHE A 270 7.07 -6.36 19.80
CA PHE A 270 6.73 -5.63 18.57
C PHE A 270 7.92 -5.40 17.64
N LEU A 271 9.14 -5.34 18.17
CA LEU A 271 10.35 -5.31 17.33
C LEU A 271 10.55 -6.66 16.63
N LEU A 272 10.27 -7.77 17.32
CA LEU A 272 10.28 -9.11 16.72
C LEU A 272 9.17 -9.27 15.67
N ILE A 273 7.97 -8.75 15.93
CA ILE A 273 6.87 -8.77 14.95
C ILE A 273 7.24 -7.94 13.71
N PHE A 274 7.81 -6.74 13.90
CA PHE A 274 8.33 -5.92 12.81
C PHE A 274 9.35 -6.70 11.95
N ALA A 275 10.34 -7.32 12.60
CA ALA A 275 11.36 -8.10 11.91
C ALA A 275 10.74 -9.29 11.17
N MET A 276 9.83 -10.03 11.82
CA MET A 276 9.11 -11.15 11.23
C MET A 276 8.36 -10.72 9.98
N THR A 277 7.60 -9.62 10.01
CA THR A 277 6.82 -9.16 8.85
C THR A 277 7.71 -8.86 7.64
N ILE A 278 8.88 -8.25 7.83
CA ILE A 278 9.81 -7.90 6.73
C ILE A 278 10.66 -9.10 6.31
N PHE A 279 10.91 -10.05 7.20
CA PHE A 279 11.87 -11.14 6.97
C PHE A 279 11.69 -11.88 5.63
N PRO A 280 10.46 -12.30 5.21
CA PRO A 280 10.28 -12.97 3.93
C PRO A 280 10.72 -12.13 2.72
N VAL A 281 10.47 -10.82 2.73
CA VAL A 281 10.79 -9.94 1.60
C VAL A 281 12.28 -9.58 1.54
N MET A 282 13.05 -9.88 2.59
CA MET A 282 14.51 -9.72 2.58
C MET A 282 15.21 -10.75 1.68
N PHE A 283 14.54 -11.88 1.39
CA PHE A 283 15.08 -12.91 0.50
C PHE A 283 14.78 -12.66 -0.98
N PHE A 284 14.12 -11.55 -1.34
CA PHE A 284 13.93 -11.20 -2.76
C PHE A 284 15.21 -10.59 -3.34
N GLY A 285 15.83 -11.30 -4.27
CA GLY A 285 17.15 -10.91 -4.80
C GLY A 285 17.11 -9.68 -5.70
N ALA A 286 16.12 -9.64 -6.60
CA ALA A 286 16.01 -8.59 -7.63
C ALA A 286 14.98 -7.51 -7.31
N ARG A 287 14.19 -7.67 -6.24
CA ARG A 287 13.06 -6.78 -5.94
C ARG A 287 13.10 -6.27 -4.51
N ARG A 288 13.43 -4.99 -4.37
CA ARG A 288 13.40 -4.26 -3.10
C ARG A 288 12.51 -3.05 -3.26
N GLU A 289 11.38 -3.09 -2.58
CA GLU A 289 10.36 -2.07 -2.73
C GLU A 289 10.05 -1.50 -1.36
N LEU A 290 10.15 -0.18 -1.21
CA LEU A 290 9.89 0.47 0.07
C LEU A 290 8.49 0.18 0.56
N TYR A 291 7.56 -0.23 -0.31
CA TYR A 291 6.20 -0.50 0.11
C TYR A 291 6.05 -1.68 1.09
N TYR A 292 7.02 -2.57 1.20
CA TYR A 292 6.94 -3.64 2.18
C TYR A 292 7.10 -3.14 3.64
N LEU A 293 7.43 -1.86 3.85
CA LEU A 293 7.62 -1.27 5.20
C LEU A 293 6.34 -0.75 5.85
N TYR A 294 5.23 -0.62 5.13
CA TYR A 294 4.05 0.11 5.64
C TYR A 294 3.38 -0.60 6.79
N ILE A 295 2.99 -1.87 6.62
CA ILE A 295 2.43 -2.68 7.71
C ILE A 295 3.44 -2.83 8.87
N PRO A 296 4.71 -3.22 8.64
CA PRO A 296 5.70 -3.28 9.71
C PRO A 296 5.84 -1.96 10.49
N SER A 297 5.80 -0.81 9.82
CA SER A 297 5.94 0.50 10.47
C SER A 297 4.83 0.81 11.46
N ILE A 298 3.65 0.17 11.34
CA ILE A 298 2.61 0.20 12.38
C ILE A 298 3.14 -0.44 13.67
N TYR A 299 3.73 -1.64 13.57
CA TYR A 299 4.29 -2.35 14.72
C TYR A 299 5.49 -1.61 15.31
N LEU A 300 6.32 -1.00 14.47
CA LEU A 300 7.41 -0.14 14.91
C LEU A 300 6.91 1.09 15.68
N SER A 301 5.82 1.70 15.21
CA SER A 301 5.19 2.82 15.92
C SER A 301 4.62 2.37 17.28
N ILE A 302 4.00 1.20 17.34
CA ILE A 302 3.51 0.62 18.60
C ILE A 302 4.68 0.34 19.55
N TYR A 303 5.76 -0.28 19.04
CA TYR A 303 6.99 -0.56 19.78
C TYR A 303 7.54 0.69 20.48
N ILE A 304 7.76 1.77 19.71
CA ILE A 304 8.32 3.02 20.22
C ILE A 304 7.35 3.67 21.24
N SER A 305 6.04 3.67 20.95
CA SER A 305 5.03 4.28 21.82
C SER A 305 4.99 3.70 23.23
N LEU A 306 5.36 2.42 23.39
CA LEU A 306 5.31 1.73 24.67
C LEU A 306 6.37 2.21 25.67
N PHE A 307 7.50 2.75 25.18
CA PHE A 307 8.54 3.38 26.00
C PHE A 307 8.17 4.81 26.39
N MET A 308 7.45 5.51 25.52
CA MET A 308 7.19 6.95 25.62
C MET A 308 5.84 7.26 26.29
N ARG A 309 5.50 6.61 27.40
CA ARG A 309 4.20 6.82 28.08
C ARG A 309 4.09 8.17 28.78
N LYS A 310 5.23 8.78 29.14
CA LYS A 310 5.32 10.09 29.79
C LYS A 310 6.27 10.99 29.01
N ILE A 311 5.97 12.28 28.96
CA ILE A 311 6.87 13.28 28.38
C ILE A 311 7.88 13.65 29.46
N ASP A 312 9.10 13.16 29.31
CA ASP A 312 10.26 13.50 30.12
C ASP A 312 11.47 13.75 29.20
N PHE A 313 12.63 14.07 29.78
CA PHE A 313 13.85 14.32 29.03
C PHE A 313 14.25 13.14 28.11
N LYS A 314 14.06 11.89 28.57
CA LYS A 314 14.39 10.70 27.76
C LYS A 314 13.48 10.60 26.54
N THR A 315 12.17 10.79 26.74
CA THR A 315 11.18 10.79 25.66
C THR A 315 11.46 11.90 24.65
N ILE A 316 11.83 13.10 25.09
CA ILE A 316 12.20 14.21 24.20
C ILE A 316 13.45 13.85 23.37
N LEU A 317 14.49 13.30 24.01
CA LEU A 317 15.70 12.85 23.31
C LEU A 317 15.39 11.79 22.26
N VAL A 318 14.52 10.82 22.60
CA VAL A 318 14.04 9.80 21.66
C VAL A 318 13.33 10.44 20.46
N CYS A 319 12.43 11.41 20.66
CA CYS A 319 11.79 12.13 19.56
C CYS A 319 12.81 12.81 18.65
N LEU A 320 13.80 13.50 19.22
CA LEU A 320 14.83 14.19 18.44
C LEU A 320 15.66 13.21 17.61
N VAL A 321 16.13 12.12 18.22
CA VAL A 321 16.89 11.09 17.51
C VAL A 321 16.06 10.45 16.39
N LEU A 322 14.78 10.15 16.65
CA LEU A 322 13.88 9.62 15.62
C LEU A 322 13.69 10.60 14.46
N LEU A 323 13.54 11.91 14.73
CA LEU A 323 13.49 12.91 13.65
C LEU A 323 14.73 12.85 12.78
N PHE A 324 15.93 12.77 13.37
CA PHE A 324 17.17 12.65 12.58
C PHE A 324 17.26 11.33 11.79
N LEU A 325 16.96 10.20 12.44
CA LEU A 325 17.04 8.86 11.82
C LEU A 325 16.05 8.68 10.66
N PHE A 326 14.88 9.30 10.73
CA PHE A 326 13.87 9.27 9.67
C PHE A 326 14.03 10.39 8.63
N GLY A 327 15.17 11.08 8.62
CA GLY A 327 15.63 12.02 7.60
C GLY A 327 15.25 13.48 7.82
N GLY A 328 14.86 13.85 9.04
CA GLY A 328 14.61 15.22 9.49
C GLY A 328 13.53 15.90 8.66
N ARG A 329 13.94 16.73 7.71
CA ARG A 329 13.03 17.44 6.80
C ARG A 329 12.16 16.49 5.96
N SER A 330 12.63 15.28 5.66
CA SER A 330 11.87 14.29 4.88
C SER A 330 10.69 13.67 5.62
N VAL A 331 10.53 13.96 6.92
CA VAL A 331 9.32 13.60 7.68
C VAL A 331 8.11 14.40 7.19
N PHE A 332 8.34 15.62 6.73
CA PHE A 332 7.29 16.48 6.22
C PHE A 332 7.12 16.32 4.70
N PRO A 333 5.88 16.41 4.19
CA PRO A 333 5.61 16.38 2.75
C PRO A 333 6.45 17.40 2.00
N LYS A 334 7.10 16.98 0.90
CA LYS A 334 7.69 17.94 -0.04
C LYS A 334 6.56 18.71 -0.71
N ILE A 335 6.71 20.04 -0.79
CA ILE A 335 5.79 20.89 -1.55
C ILE A 335 6.38 21.03 -2.96
N ALA A 336 5.68 20.52 -3.97
CA ALA A 336 6.00 20.78 -5.37
C ALA A 336 5.50 22.18 -5.72
N TRP A 337 6.37 23.18 -5.75
CA TRP A 337 5.98 24.57 -6.06
C TRP A 337 5.59 24.76 -7.53
N HIS A 338 6.13 23.93 -8.43
CA HIS A 338 5.83 23.92 -9.85
C HIS A 338 5.09 22.63 -10.26
N VAL A 339 4.34 22.69 -11.35
CA VAL A 339 3.78 21.51 -12.01
C VAL A 339 4.88 20.88 -12.87
N PHE A 340 5.14 19.59 -12.68
CA PHE A 340 6.13 18.87 -13.46
C PHE A 340 5.43 18.05 -14.54
N PRO A 341 5.92 18.08 -15.80
CA PRO A 341 5.39 17.19 -16.83
C PRO A 341 5.70 15.74 -16.44
N SER A 342 4.67 14.89 -16.47
CA SER A 342 4.85 13.44 -16.43
C SER A 342 5.09 12.97 -17.85
N TRP A 343 6.35 12.70 -18.20
CA TRP A 343 6.72 12.24 -19.54
C TRP A 343 5.99 10.95 -19.94
N GLN A 344 5.67 10.09 -18.96
CA GLN A 344 4.84 8.91 -19.16
C GLN A 344 3.46 9.26 -19.71
N LYS A 345 2.78 10.23 -19.07
CA LYS A 345 1.46 10.71 -19.50
C LYS A 345 1.54 11.42 -20.86
N VAL A 346 2.54 12.29 -21.06
CA VAL A 346 2.76 12.99 -22.34
C VAL A 346 2.94 11.99 -23.49
N SER A 347 3.71 10.92 -23.26
CA SER A 347 3.93 9.89 -24.27
C SER A 347 2.65 9.15 -24.64
N ILE A 348 1.80 8.79 -23.66
CA ILE A 348 0.47 8.19 -23.91
C ILE A 348 -0.40 9.14 -24.74
N GLU A 349 -0.48 10.42 -24.34
CA GLU A 349 -1.27 11.42 -25.06
C GLU A 349 -0.80 11.61 -26.51
N ASN A 350 0.51 11.54 -26.77
CA ASN A 350 1.06 11.63 -28.13
C ASN A 350 0.63 10.44 -29.00
N VAL A 351 0.65 9.22 -28.44
CA VAL A 351 0.17 8.01 -29.14
C VAL A 351 -1.32 8.14 -29.44
N VAL A 352 -2.13 8.48 -28.44
CA VAL A 352 -3.58 8.64 -28.60
C VAL A 352 -3.90 9.67 -29.69
N LYS A 353 -3.28 10.86 -29.64
CA LYS A 353 -3.47 11.91 -30.65
C LYS A 353 -3.07 11.47 -32.06
N ARG A 354 -1.95 10.75 -32.21
CA ARG A 354 -1.50 10.22 -33.51
C ARG A 354 -2.51 9.23 -34.08
N VAL A 355 -3.03 8.34 -33.24
CA VAL A 355 -3.99 7.32 -33.67
C VAL A 355 -5.33 7.95 -34.02
N GLU A 356 -5.90 8.78 -33.15
CA GLU A 356 -7.18 9.47 -33.41
C GLU A 356 -7.10 10.37 -34.65
N GLY A 357 -6.00 11.13 -34.79
CA GLY A 357 -5.76 11.97 -35.97
C GLY A 357 -5.64 11.20 -37.28
N SER A 358 -5.24 9.92 -37.22
CA SER A 358 -5.13 9.04 -38.40
C SER A 358 -6.45 8.35 -38.76
N LEU A 359 -7.49 8.47 -37.93
CA LEU A 359 -8.78 7.79 -38.08
C LEU A 359 -9.95 8.73 -38.34
N VAL A 360 -9.69 10.04 -38.50
CA VAL A 360 -10.73 11.06 -38.76
C VAL A 360 -11.60 10.72 -39.96
N ASP A 361 -10.99 10.20 -41.04
CA ASP A 361 -11.69 9.83 -42.28
C ASP A 361 -12.39 8.46 -42.22
N MET A 362 -12.40 7.82 -41.05
CA MET A 362 -12.98 6.50 -40.78
C MET A 362 -12.63 5.40 -41.81
N PRO A 363 -11.34 5.15 -42.10
CA PRO A 363 -10.92 4.10 -43.05
C PRO A 363 -11.26 2.69 -42.54
N SER A 364 -11.62 1.75 -43.43
CA SER A 364 -11.88 0.35 -43.02
C SER A 364 -10.67 -0.33 -42.38
N THR A 365 -9.46 0.04 -42.80
CA THR A 365 -8.19 -0.43 -42.24
C THR A 365 -7.14 0.66 -42.34
N ARG A 366 -6.35 0.84 -41.29
CA ARG A 366 -5.24 1.81 -41.27
C ARG A 366 -4.05 1.27 -40.49
N VAL A 367 -2.87 1.30 -41.11
CA VAL A 367 -1.59 1.14 -40.41
C VAL A 367 -1.09 2.53 -40.00
N ILE A 368 -0.81 2.70 -38.72
CA ILE A 368 -0.45 3.98 -38.11
C ILE A 368 0.98 3.86 -37.60
N ASP A 369 1.90 4.58 -38.23
CA ASP A 369 3.31 4.59 -37.82
C ASP A 369 3.51 5.42 -36.55
N LEU A 370 4.22 4.84 -35.57
CA LEU A 370 4.63 5.47 -34.32
C LEU A 370 6.17 5.54 -34.18
N SER A 371 6.92 5.20 -35.23
CA SER A 371 8.39 5.06 -35.19
C SER A 371 9.12 6.36 -34.80
N ASP A 372 8.52 7.51 -35.12
CA ASP A 372 9.02 8.85 -34.80
C ASP A 372 8.69 9.33 -33.38
N LEU A 373 7.78 8.63 -32.68
CA LEU A 373 7.41 8.97 -31.31
C LEU A 373 8.40 8.40 -30.30
N ASN A 374 8.83 9.23 -29.35
CA ASN A 374 9.55 8.74 -28.18
C ASN A 374 8.57 8.10 -27.19
N LEU A 375 8.47 6.76 -27.27
CA LEU A 375 7.58 5.98 -26.43
C LEU A 375 8.22 5.74 -25.05
N GLU A 376 7.67 6.39 -24.04
CA GLU A 376 7.99 6.15 -22.64
C GLU A 376 7.43 4.81 -22.14
N ARG A 377 7.87 4.36 -20.95
CA ARG A 377 7.51 3.06 -20.38
C ARG A 377 6.00 2.77 -20.43
N ASP A 378 5.17 3.68 -19.94
CA ASP A 378 3.73 3.46 -19.78
C ASP A 378 3.00 3.44 -21.12
N ALA A 379 3.46 4.23 -22.10
CA ALA A 379 2.96 4.15 -23.48
C ALA A 379 3.30 2.80 -24.13
N ARG A 380 4.53 2.29 -23.91
CA ARG A 380 4.93 0.96 -24.37
C ARG A 380 4.09 -0.14 -23.72
N LEU A 381 3.79 -0.02 -22.43
CA LEU A 381 2.95 -1.00 -21.72
C LEU A 381 1.50 -0.95 -22.19
N MET A 382 0.93 0.24 -22.38
CA MET A 382 -0.41 0.42 -22.95
C MET A 382 -0.55 -0.29 -24.30
N LEU A 383 0.44 -0.12 -25.17
CA LEU A 383 0.47 -0.75 -26.50
C LEU A 383 0.71 -2.26 -26.41
N ALA A 384 1.69 -2.70 -25.63
CA ALA A 384 2.04 -4.12 -25.49
C ALA A 384 0.93 -4.97 -24.86
N HIS A 385 0.13 -4.38 -23.97
CA HIS A 385 -1.02 -5.03 -23.34
C HIS A 385 -2.32 -4.86 -24.14
N ASN A 386 -2.27 -4.31 -25.36
CA ASN A 386 -3.44 -4.10 -26.23
C ASN A 386 -4.62 -3.39 -25.53
N VAL A 387 -4.31 -2.39 -24.70
CA VAL A 387 -5.31 -1.60 -23.95
C VAL A 387 -5.47 -0.18 -24.48
N LEU A 388 -4.91 0.13 -25.65
CA LEU A 388 -4.99 1.45 -26.30
C LEU A 388 -6.44 1.96 -26.45
N ASP A 389 -7.38 1.07 -26.73
CA ASP A 389 -8.80 1.37 -26.85
C ASP A 389 -9.43 1.96 -25.58
N LEU A 390 -8.85 1.68 -24.40
CA LEU A 390 -9.29 2.26 -23.13
C LEU A 390 -8.93 3.75 -22.99
N PHE A 391 -7.99 4.24 -23.80
CA PHE A 391 -7.48 5.63 -23.75
C PHE A 391 -7.96 6.49 -24.92
N ILE A 392 -8.47 5.85 -25.98
CA ILE A 392 -9.01 6.51 -27.16
C ILE A 392 -10.49 6.88 -26.93
N ASN A 393 -10.93 7.95 -27.58
CA ASN A 393 -12.33 8.38 -27.59
C ASN A 393 -13.28 7.24 -28.01
N GLU A 394 -14.41 7.12 -27.30
CA GLU A 394 -15.45 6.11 -27.56
C GLU A 394 -15.96 6.13 -29.02
N SER A 395 -15.91 7.27 -29.70
CA SER A 395 -16.27 7.40 -31.12
C SER A 395 -15.40 6.53 -32.06
N PHE A 396 -14.15 6.26 -31.67
CA PHE A 396 -13.22 5.40 -32.40
C PHE A 396 -13.11 4.01 -31.76
N SER A 397 -12.97 3.91 -30.43
CA SER A 397 -12.79 2.61 -29.76
C SER A 397 -14.01 1.68 -29.87
N GLY A 398 -15.21 2.24 -30.02
CA GLY A 398 -16.42 1.50 -30.36
C GLY A 398 -16.43 0.90 -31.77
N LYS A 399 -15.66 1.47 -32.71
CA LYS A 399 -15.67 1.11 -34.14
C LYS A 399 -14.42 0.36 -34.59
N TYR A 400 -13.32 0.46 -33.85
CA TYR A 400 -12.05 -0.14 -34.23
C TYR A 400 -11.56 -1.13 -33.20
N THR A 401 -10.83 -2.13 -33.68
CA THR A 401 -9.92 -2.95 -32.90
C THR A 401 -8.50 -2.51 -33.22
N PHE A 402 -7.66 -2.38 -32.19
CA PHE A 402 -6.28 -1.93 -32.32
C PHE A 402 -5.31 -3.07 -32.00
N MET A 403 -4.31 -3.26 -32.85
CA MET A 403 -3.25 -4.25 -32.67
C MET A 403 -1.89 -3.57 -32.80
N TYR A 404 -1.02 -3.72 -31.80
CA TYR A 404 0.31 -3.13 -31.82
C TYR A 404 1.35 -4.12 -32.38
N ASN A 405 2.12 -3.66 -33.37
CA ASN A 405 3.31 -4.36 -33.85
C ASN A 405 4.57 -3.69 -33.25
N SER A 406 5.24 -4.40 -32.35
CA SER A 406 6.44 -3.89 -31.66
C SER A 406 7.68 -3.81 -32.54
N GLU A 407 7.78 -4.65 -33.57
CA GLU A 407 8.93 -4.67 -34.50
C GLU A 407 8.88 -3.47 -35.45
N GLU A 408 7.70 -3.20 -36.00
CA GLU A 408 7.46 -2.08 -36.92
C GLU A 408 7.14 -0.77 -36.19
N LYS A 409 6.94 -0.81 -34.86
CA LYS A 409 6.44 0.31 -34.05
C LYS A 409 5.19 0.94 -34.67
N SER A 410 4.24 0.11 -35.06
CA SER A 410 3.02 0.53 -35.75
C SER A 410 1.78 0.02 -35.02
N VAL A 411 0.66 0.73 -35.19
CA VAL A 411 -0.66 0.28 -34.74
C VAL A 411 -1.51 0.01 -35.96
N LEU A 412 -2.03 -1.22 -36.06
CA LEU A 412 -3.06 -1.59 -37.01
C LEU A 412 -4.43 -1.30 -36.39
N ALA A 413 -5.20 -0.42 -37.02
CA ALA A 413 -6.60 -0.18 -36.69
C ALA A 413 -7.50 -0.87 -37.73
N LEU A 414 -8.34 -1.79 -37.27
CA LEU A 414 -9.30 -2.55 -38.09
C LEU A 414 -10.71 -2.18 -37.67
N MET A 415 -11.54 -1.74 -38.63
CA MET A 415 -12.95 -1.46 -38.34
C MET A 415 -13.69 -2.78 -37.99
N LYS A 416 -14.51 -2.73 -36.94
CA LYS A 416 -15.28 -3.86 -36.39
C LYS A 416 -16.48 -4.23 -37.25
#